data_AF-A0A1A2N6E3-F1
#
_entry.id   AF-A0A1A2N6E3-F1
#
_cell.length_a   1.000
_cell.length_b   1.000
_cell.length_c   1.000
_cell.angle_alpha   90.00
_cell.angle_beta   90.00
_cell.angle_gamma   90.00
#
_symmetry.space_group_name_H-M   'P 1'
#
loop_
_entity.id
_entity.type
_entity.pdbx_description
1 polymer ?
#
loop_
_entity_poly.entity_id
_entity_poly.type
_entity_poly.pdbx_seq_one_letter_code
_entity_poly.pdbx_strand_id
1 'polypeptide(L)'
;MPDEPLYDPDRMVPEDLDFSDPDVARAYLDHPVTEQLAEDHGRAFRALPAAQQQAELSEYISGLEEKRTEVAAAVERLGPDAPALPVLRQVLDALDKNLEAATWRILKLDEG
;
A
#
# COMPACT_ATOMS: atom_id res chain seq x y z
N MET A 1 -17.96 5.99 26.21
CA MET A 1 -17.27 5.73 24.93
C MET A 1 -17.01 7.11 24.35
N PRO A 2 -15.78 7.48 23.96
CA PRO A 2 -15.61 8.76 23.30
C PRO A 2 -16.36 8.71 21.97
N ASP A 3 -17.24 9.68 21.75
CA ASP A 3 -18.12 9.80 20.56
C ASP A 3 -17.39 10.40 19.35
N GLU A 4 -16.06 10.43 19.36
CA GLU A 4 -15.24 11.01 18.28
C GLU A 4 -14.71 9.92 17.33
N PRO A 5 -14.79 10.13 16.01
CA PRO A 5 -14.22 9.20 15.04
C PRO A 5 -12.70 9.14 15.20
N LEU A 6 -12.13 7.93 15.06
CA LEU A 6 -10.68 7.69 15.14
C LEU A 6 -9.87 8.46 14.08
N TYR A 7 -10.52 8.91 13.02
CA TYR A 7 -9.97 9.76 11.97
C TYR A 7 -11.03 10.75 11.48
N ASP A 8 -10.65 12.02 11.30
CA ASP A 8 -11.45 13.10 10.70
C ASP A 8 -10.63 13.77 9.60
N PRO A 9 -10.89 13.49 8.31
CA PRO A 9 -10.10 14.04 7.19
C PRO A 9 -10.22 15.55 7.03
N ASP A 10 -11.26 16.17 7.59
CA ASP A 10 -11.49 17.61 7.49
C ASP A 10 -10.69 18.38 8.56
N ARG A 11 -10.08 17.67 9.51
CA ARG A 11 -9.38 18.24 10.66
C ARG A 11 -7.97 17.71 10.89
N MET A 12 -7.65 16.52 10.38
CA MET A 12 -6.35 15.88 10.58
C MET A 12 -5.65 15.68 9.24
N VAL A 13 -4.40 16.12 9.15
CA VAL A 13 -3.49 15.71 8.07
C VAL A 13 -2.81 14.39 8.45
N PRO A 14 -2.24 13.62 7.49
CA PRO A 14 -1.59 12.34 7.80
C PRO A 14 -0.52 12.45 8.91
N GLU A 15 0.13 13.60 9.03
CA GLU A 15 1.14 13.88 10.06
C GLU A 15 0.56 13.98 11.48
N ASP A 16 -0.75 14.18 11.61
CA ASP A 16 -1.46 14.25 12.89
C ASP A 16 -1.93 12.86 13.36
N LEU A 17 -1.77 11.82 12.54
CA LEU A 17 -2.25 10.48 12.83
C LEU A 17 -1.18 9.62 13.47
N ASP A 18 -1.55 8.98 14.59
CA ASP A 18 -0.71 7.97 15.21
C ASP A 18 -0.83 6.64 14.45
N PHE A 19 -0.06 6.50 13.38
CA PHE A 19 0.03 5.25 12.61
C PHE A 19 0.73 4.11 13.37
N SER A 20 1.18 4.32 14.61
CA SER A 20 1.57 3.21 15.49
C SER A 20 0.36 2.44 16.03
N ASP A 21 -0.85 3.04 15.96
CA ASP A 21 -2.13 2.37 16.19
C ASP A 21 -2.69 1.81 14.86
N PRO A 22 -2.78 0.46 14.71
CA PRO A 22 -3.33 -0.17 13.51
C PRO A 22 -4.79 0.20 13.23
N ASP A 23 -5.58 0.53 14.26
CA ASP A 23 -6.99 0.89 14.10
C ASP A 23 -7.12 2.30 13.52
N VAL A 24 -6.21 3.23 13.87
CA VAL A 24 -6.11 4.56 13.25
C VAL A 24 -5.66 4.44 11.79
N ALA A 25 -4.65 3.61 11.52
CA ALA A 25 -4.20 3.34 10.16
C ALA A 25 -5.32 2.77 9.29
N ARG A 26 -6.11 1.84 9.84
CA ARG A 26 -7.24 1.25 9.15
C ARG A 26 -8.37 2.25 8.92
N ALA A 27 -8.73 3.02 9.95
CA ALA A 27 -9.75 4.07 9.82
C ALA A 27 -9.38 5.12 8.77
N TYR A 28 -8.09 5.47 8.66
CA TYR A 28 -7.60 6.35 7.60
C TYR A 28 -7.76 5.74 6.20
N LEU A 29 -7.39 4.48 6.03
CA LEU A 29 -7.45 3.79 4.73
C LEU A 29 -8.89 3.50 4.28
N ASP A 30 -9.78 3.14 5.21
CA ASP A 30 -11.19 2.83 4.96
C ASP A 30 -12.06 4.10 4.84
N HIS A 31 -11.46 5.29 4.95
CA HIS A 31 -12.20 6.55 4.89
C HIS A 31 -12.60 6.89 3.43
N PRO A 32 -13.86 7.28 3.15
CA PRO A 32 -14.33 7.56 1.78
C PRO A 32 -13.49 8.59 1.01
N VAL A 33 -12.93 9.59 1.71
CA VAL A 33 -12.03 10.59 1.09
C VAL A 33 -10.72 9.94 0.64
N THR A 34 -10.13 9.06 1.45
CA THR A 34 -8.91 8.34 1.10
C THR A 34 -9.17 7.37 -0.06
N GLU A 35 -10.30 6.67 -0.04
CA GLU A 35 -10.73 5.82 -1.17
C GLU A 35 -10.88 6.62 -2.45
N GLN A 36 -11.58 7.76 -2.39
CA GLN A 36 -11.79 8.64 -3.54
C GLN A 36 -10.46 9.17 -4.09
N LEU A 37 -9.54 9.56 -3.21
CA LEU A 37 -8.20 10.01 -3.59
C LEU A 37 -7.44 8.91 -4.33
N ALA A 38 -7.51 7.66 -3.83
CA ALA A 38 -6.91 6.51 -4.50
C ALA A 38 -7.52 6.28 -5.89
N GLU A 39 -8.84 6.42 -6.04
CA GLU A 39 -9.49 6.33 -7.36
C GLU A 39 -9.05 7.43 -8.32
N ASP A 40 -8.94 8.66 -7.83
CA ASP A 40 -8.51 9.82 -8.62
C ASP A 40 -7.07 9.63 -9.12
N HIS A 41 -6.16 9.18 -8.27
CA HIS A 41 -4.81 8.79 -8.69
C HIS A 41 -4.84 7.67 -9.73
N GLY A 42 -5.69 6.65 -9.55
CA GLY A 42 -5.85 5.58 -10.53
C GLY A 42 -6.37 6.07 -11.89
N ARG A 43 -7.30 7.03 -11.90
CA ARG A 43 -7.80 7.68 -13.12
C ARG A 43 -6.70 8.49 -13.81
N ALA A 44 -5.95 9.28 -13.04
CA ALA A 44 -4.83 10.07 -13.55
C ALA A 44 -3.75 9.18 -14.18
N PHE A 45 -3.36 8.11 -13.50
CA PHE A 45 -2.40 7.13 -14.00
C PHE A 45 -2.85 6.50 -15.33
N ARG A 46 -4.11 6.06 -15.42
CA ARG A 46 -4.66 5.46 -16.66
C ARG A 46 -4.75 6.43 -17.83
N ALA A 47 -4.75 7.74 -17.58
CA ALA A 47 -4.76 8.76 -18.61
C ALA A 47 -3.35 9.04 -19.18
N LEU A 48 -2.28 8.56 -18.54
CA LEU A 48 -0.91 8.75 -19.03
C LEU A 48 -0.64 7.95 -20.32
N PRO A 49 0.31 8.37 -21.17
CA PRO A 49 0.83 7.55 -22.26
C PRO A 49 1.37 6.21 -21.76
N ALA A 50 1.24 5.15 -22.56
CA ALA A 50 1.66 3.80 -22.18
C ALA A 50 3.12 3.72 -21.71
N ALA A 51 4.04 4.41 -22.40
CA ALA A 51 5.44 4.46 -22.01
C ALA A 51 5.67 5.13 -20.64
N GLN A 52 4.85 6.11 -20.27
CA GLN A 52 4.91 6.74 -18.95
C GLN A 52 4.31 5.82 -17.89
N GLN A 53 3.17 5.18 -18.17
CA GLN A 53 2.59 4.15 -17.29
C GLN A 53 3.60 3.04 -17.01
N GLN A 54 4.34 2.59 -18.02
CA GLN A 54 5.36 1.54 -17.89
C GLN A 54 6.56 1.99 -17.05
N ALA A 55 7.03 3.24 -17.22
CA ALA A 55 8.10 3.79 -16.41
C ALA A 55 7.70 3.89 -14.94
N GLU A 56 6.53 4.43 -14.64
CA GLU A 56 6.00 4.54 -13.27
C GLU A 56 5.77 3.16 -12.63
N LEU A 57 5.21 2.20 -13.37
CA LEU A 57 5.04 0.83 -12.86
C LEU A 57 6.37 0.13 -12.60
N SER A 58 7.39 0.37 -13.43
CA SER A 58 8.72 -0.23 -13.22
C SER A 58 9.37 0.31 -11.96
N GLU A 59 9.27 1.63 -11.72
CA GLU A 59 9.75 2.25 -10.48
C GLU A 59 8.98 1.73 -9.26
N TYR A 60 7.65 1.63 -9.38
CA TYR A 60 6.79 1.09 -8.34
C TYR A 60 7.12 -0.37 -7.99
N ILE A 61 7.34 -1.22 -8.99
CA ILE A 61 7.75 -2.62 -8.81
C ILE A 61 9.09 -2.69 -8.09
N SER A 62 10.08 -1.92 -8.51
CA SER A 62 11.40 -1.87 -7.84
C SER A 62 11.25 -1.52 -6.35
N GLY A 63 10.45 -0.50 -6.02
CA GLY A 63 10.19 -0.12 -4.63
C GLY A 63 9.43 -1.19 -3.83
N LEU A 64 8.54 -1.96 -4.47
CA LEU A 64 7.86 -3.09 -3.83
C LEU A 64 8.81 -4.28 -3.60
N GLU A 65 9.72 -4.58 -4.54
CA GLU A 65 10.71 -5.66 -4.40
C GLU A 65 11.69 -5.38 -3.26
N GLU A 66 12.13 -4.12 -3.11
CA GLU A 66 12.95 -3.67 -1.99
C GLU A 66 12.23 -3.90 -0.65
N LYS A 67 11.01 -3.38 -0.51
CA LYS A 67 10.20 -3.55 0.71
C LYS A 67 9.90 -5.02 1.01
N ARG A 68 9.60 -5.81 -0.01
CA ARG A 68 9.38 -7.26 0.11
C ARG A 68 10.62 -7.94 0.68
N THR A 69 11.80 -7.59 0.18
CA THR A 69 13.09 -8.12 0.66
C THR A 69 13.32 -7.74 2.13
N GLU A 70 13.05 -6.49 2.51
CA GLU A 70 13.16 -6.03 3.90
C GLU A 70 12.21 -6.79 4.85
N VAL A 71 10.94 -6.96 4.46
CA VAL A 71 9.93 -7.67 5.25
C VAL A 71 10.26 -9.16 5.34
N ALA A 72 10.69 -9.79 4.24
CA ALA A 72 11.13 -11.18 4.24
C ALA A 72 12.31 -11.39 5.19
N ALA A 73 13.31 -10.51 5.16
CA ALA A 73 14.44 -10.55 6.08
C ALA A 73 14.03 -10.28 7.54
N ALA A 74 12.99 -9.48 7.78
CA ALA A 74 12.42 -9.31 9.12
C ALA A 74 11.73 -10.59 9.60
N VAL A 75 10.94 -11.24 8.74
CA VAL A 75 10.28 -12.53 9.03
C VAL A 75 11.30 -13.63 9.36
N GLU A 76 12.39 -13.72 8.61
CA GLU A 76 13.45 -14.73 8.84
C GLU A 76 14.23 -14.51 10.14
N ARG A 77 14.49 -13.24 10.50
CA ARG A 77 15.19 -12.89 11.74
C ARG A 77 14.35 -13.12 13.00
N LEU A 78 13.03 -13.01 12.87
CA LEU A 78 12.12 -13.20 13.98
C LEU A 78 11.93 -14.69 14.26
N GLY A 79 12.01 -15.05 15.54
CA GLY A 79 11.68 -16.41 15.98
C GLY A 79 10.21 -16.76 15.71
N PRO A 80 9.87 -18.05 15.68
CA PRO A 80 8.51 -18.53 15.36
C PRO A 80 7.41 -17.98 16.29
N ASP A 81 7.79 -17.57 17.50
CA ASP A 81 6.88 -17.07 18.53
C ASP A 81 6.83 -15.53 18.61
N ALA A 82 7.45 -14.82 17.67
CA ALA A 82 7.43 -13.36 17.68
C ALA A 82 6.01 -12.82 17.45
N PRO A 83 5.51 -11.90 18.30
CA PRO A 83 4.13 -11.40 18.20
C PRO A 83 3.85 -10.65 16.90
N ALA A 84 4.88 -10.07 16.27
CA ALA A 84 4.77 -9.37 15.00
C ALA A 84 4.74 -10.29 13.76
N LEU A 85 5.06 -11.58 13.91
CA LEU A 85 5.22 -12.52 12.79
C LEU A 85 3.94 -12.68 11.93
N PRO A 86 2.73 -12.79 12.50
CA PRO A 86 1.51 -12.87 11.69
C PRO A 86 1.26 -11.62 10.85
N VAL A 87 1.51 -10.44 11.42
CA VAL A 87 1.33 -9.15 10.73
C VAL A 87 2.35 -9.02 9.59
N LEU A 88 3.61 -9.34 9.84
CA LEU A 88 4.65 -9.28 8.79
C LEU A 88 4.37 -10.26 7.64
N ARG A 89 3.78 -11.43 7.92
CA ARG A 89 3.33 -12.35 6.87
C ARG A 89 2.18 -11.80 6.04
N GLN A 90 1.23 -11.09 6.67
CA GLN A 90 0.16 -10.40 5.95
C GLN A 90 0.71 -9.28 5.07
N VAL A 91 1.68 -8.51 5.56
CA VAL A 91 2.37 -7.48 4.78
C VAL A 91 3.08 -8.12 3.58
N LEU A 92 3.78 -9.24 3.78
CA LEU A 92 4.47 -9.94 2.70
C LEU A 92 3.49 -10.44 1.61
N ASP A 93 2.37 -11.03 2.00
CA ASP A 93 1.31 -11.46 1.08
C ASP A 93 0.68 -10.28 0.32
N ALA A 94 0.49 -9.13 0.98
CA ALA A 94 0.00 -7.92 0.32
C ALA A 94 1.03 -7.37 -0.68
N LEU A 95 2.32 -7.39 -0.36
CA LEU A 95 3.39 -6.98 -1.27
C LEU A 95 3.46 -7.90 -2.49
N ASP A 96 3.36 -9.21 -2.29
CA ASP A 96 3.34 -10.20 -3.38
C ASP A 96 2.16 -9.96 -4.34
N LYS A 97 0.96 -9.73 -3.82
CA LYS A 97 -0.23 -9.42 -4.64
C LYS A 97 -0.08 -8.13 -5.43
N ASN A 98 0.51 -7.10 -4.82
CA ASN A 98 0.73 -5.82 -5.49
C ASN A 98 1.79 -5.94 -6.61
N LEU A 99 2.87 -6.69 -6.36
CA LEU A 99 3.88 -7.00 -7.38
C LEU A 99 3.26 -7.75 -8.56
N GLU A 100 2.44 -8.76 -8.28
CA GLU A 100 1.75 -9.52 -9.31
C GLU A 100 0.85 -8.61 -10.15
N ALA A 101 0.01 -7.80 -9.49
CA ALA A 101 -0.91 -6.88 -10.17
C ALA A 101 -0.18 -5.85 -11.04
N ALA A 102 0.93 -5.27 -10.56
CA ALA A 102 1.74 -4.32 -11.30
C ALA A 102 2.42 -4.97 -12.51
N THR A 103 2.97 -6.17 -12.33
CA THR A 103 3.60 -6.96 -13.42
C THR A 103 2.58 -7.30 -14.51
N TRP A 104 1.39 -7.77 -14.12
CA TRP A 104 0.29 -8.03 -15.06
C TRP A 104 -0.13 -6.77 -15.81
N ARG A 105 -0.08 -5.60 -15.17
CA ARG A 105 -0.43 -4.34 -15.84
C ARG A 105 0.61 -3.97 -16.89
N ILE A 106 1.90 -4.16 -16.63
CA ILE A 106 2.95 -3.94 -17.64
C ILE A 106 2.75 -4.88 -18.84
N LEU A 107 2.52 -6.17 -18.61
CA LEU A 107 2.28 -7.13 -19.69
C LEU A 107 1.10 -6.70 -20.57
N LYS A 108 0.01 -6.22 -19.97
CA LYS A 108 -1.15 -5.69 -20.71
C LYS A 108 -0.87 -4.40 -21.50
N LEU A 109 0.12 -3.61 -21.08
CA LEU A 109 0.55 -2.42 -21.81
C LEU A 109 1.41 -2.79 -23.03
N ASP A 110 2.19 -3.87 -22.93
CA ASP A 110 3.03 -4.37 -24.04
C ASP A 110 2.21 -5.11 -25.13
N GLU A 111 1.03 -5.63 -24.79
CA GLU A 111 0.11 -6.33 -25.70
C GLU A 111 -0.79 -5.41 -26.54
N GLY A 112 -0.87 -4.11 -26.20
CA GLY A 112 -1.78 -3.12 -26.81
C GLY A 112 -1.09 -2.15 -27.76
#